data_AF-A0A928GBN2-F1
#
_entry.id   AF-A0A928GBN2-F1
#
_cell.length_a   1.000
_cell.length_b   1.000
_cell.length_c   1.000
_cell.angle_alpha   90.00
_cell.angle_beta   90.00
_cell.angle_gamma   90.00
#
_symmetry.space_group_name_H-M   'P 1'
#
loop_
_entity.id
_entity.type
_entity.pdbx_description
1 polymer ?
#
loop_
_entity_poly.entity_id
_entity_poly.type
_entity_poly.pdbx_seq_one_letter_code
_entity_poly.pdbx_strand_id
1 'polypeptide(L)'
;MRKLFLFVAVACLSIQAVAQEYHWKHSEMDGSRTGCQSPAKDNVTESLGTFKGCRYIAPNGKVYRKNSVVGKTARIVMDAQPEMARVKDVIGYSSAVMETAYPESALSNWFVDIIMAKTEKLAGKKVDVGIVNFGGIRIDMPEGDIILDDMLSMFPFKNQLVYVEHTGKQIRAILEKMAADRFQVLGGVRVVAEGGKLVSAEIGGEPIDDEKVYGLATITFLLEGGDNLTLAENAVSITTFEQEDIIDAVLEYVYAETAAGRPIEYQTDGRVVIKDYRKKR
;
A
#
# COMPACT_ATOMS: atom_id res chain seq x y z
N MET A 1 31.23 -83.91 -0.33
CA MET A 1 31.09 -83.41 -1.71
C MET A 1 30.19 -82.19 -1.69
N ARG A 2 30.61 -81.14 -2.41
CA ARG A 2 29.94 -79.86 -2.73
C ARG A 2 29.69 -78.86 -1.58
N LYS A 3 30.63 -77.93 -1.44
CA LYS A 3 30.48 -76.62 -0.80
C LYS A 3 29.58 -75.74 -1.69
N LEU A 4 28.50 -75.20 -1.13
CA LEU A 4 27.58 -74.28 -1.81
C LEU A 4 28.04 -72.84 -1.53
N PHE A 5 28.51 -72.12 -2.56
CA PHE A 5 28.86 -70.71 -2.48
C PHE A 5 27.60 -69.85 -2.49
N LEU A 6 27.43 -69.02 -1.47
CA LEU A 6 26.36 -68.03 -1.36
C LEU A 6 26.78 -66.77 -2.13
N PHE A 7 26.21 -66.53 -3.31
CA PHE A 7 26.34 -65.27 -4.03
C PHE A 7 25.21 -64.34 -3.57
N VAL A 8 25.56 -63.29 -2.83
CA VAL A 8 24.65 -62.19 -2.48
C VAL A 8 24.56 -61.27 -3.70
N ALA A 9 23.42 -61.27 -4.37
CA ALA A 9 23.11 -60.28 -5.40
C ALA A 9 22.55 -59.02 -4.71
N VAL A 10 23.37 -57.96 -4.65
CA VAL A 10 22.91 -56.63 -4.26
C VAL A 10 22.18 -56.02 -5.46
N ALA A 11 20.85 -55.99 -5.39
CA ALA A 11 20.03 -55.26 -6.36
C ALA A 11 20.08 -53.76 -6.01
N CYS A 12 20.86 -52.99 -6.76
CA CYS A 12 20.78 -51.53 -6.74
C CYS A 12 19.43 -51.08 -7.32
N LEU A 13 18.52 -50.65 -6.46
CA LEU A 13 17.33 -49.89 -6.84
C LEU A 13 17.77 -48.46 -7.23
N SER A 14 17.87 -48.20 -8.52
CA SER A 14 17.99 -46.84 -9.05
C SER A 14 16.66 -46.10 -8.87
N ILE A 15 16.64 -45.08 -8.01
CA ILE A 15 15.52 -44.15 -7.88
C ILE A 15 15.53 -43.27 -9.15
N GLN A 16 14.61 -43.52 -10.09
CA GLN A 16 14.33 -42.57 -11.16
C GLN A 16 13.51 -41.43 -10.58
N ALA A 17 14.11 -40.24 -10.47
CA ALA A 17 13.37 -39.01 -10.23
C ALA A 17 12.52 -38.71 -11.48
N VAL A 18 11.21 -38.95 -11.40
CA VAL A 18 10.26 -38.51 -12.42
C VAL A 18 10.15 -36.99 -12.27
N ALA A 19 10.73 -36.26 -13.23
CA ALA A 19 10.55 -34.82 -13.31
C ALA A 19 9.08 -34.55 -13.66
N GLN A 20 8.33 -33.98 -12.71
CA GLN A 20 6.95 -33.61 -12.93
C GLN A 20 6.91 -32.29 -13.70
N GLU A 21 6.53 -32.33 -14.98
CA GLU A 21 6.30 -31.13 -15.78
C GLU A 21 4.99 -30.46 -15.34
N TYR A 22 5.09 -29.19 -14.92
CA TYR A 22 3.94 -28.37 -14.59
C TYR A 22 3.60 -27.46 -15.77
N HIS A 23 2.40 -27.61 -16.31
CA HIS A 23 1.85 -26.69 -17.31
C HIS A 23 0.87 -25.72 -16.65
N TRP A 24 1.27 -24.46 -16.59
CA TRP A 24 0.40 -23.39 -16.13
C TRP A 24 -0.39 -22.84 -17.32
N LYS A 25 -1.72 -22.88 -17.22
CA LYS A 25 -2.61 -22.18 -18.15
C LYS A 25 -3.04 -20.88 -17.51
N HIS A 26 -2.61 -19.75 -18.06
CA HIS A 26 -3.23 -18.47 -17.75
C HIS A 26 -4.58 -18.41 -18.47
N SER A 27 -5.63 -18.13 -17.71
CA SER A 27 -6.94 -17.77 -18.25
C SER A 27 -7.19 -16.33 -17.83
N GLU A 28 -7.49 -15.46 -18.79
CA GLU A 28 -7.95 -14.11 -18.47
C GLU A 28 -9.27 -14.22 -17.70
N MET A 29 -9.32 -13.59 -16.52
CA MET A 29 -10.54 -13.41 -15.77
C MET A 29 -11.14 -12.07 -16.17
N ASP A 30 -12.01 -12.07 -17.17
CA ASP A 30 -12.65 -10.88 -17.73
C ASP A 30 -14.01 -10.53 -17.06
N GLY A 31 -14.30 -11.12 -15.89
CA GLY A 31 -15.57 -10.93 -15.16
C GLY A 31 -16.82 -11.52 -15.85
N SER A 32 -16.73 -11.90 -17.13
CA SER A 32 -17.84 -12.39 -17.94
C SER A 32 -18.46 -13.68 -17.38
N ARG A 33 -17.66 -14.51 -16.70
CA ARG A 33 -18.10 -15.78 -16.10
C ARG A 33 -19.00 -15.61 -14.87
N THR A 34 -18.86 -14.50 -14.14
CA THR A 34 -19.68 -14.23 -12.94
C THR A 34 -20.82 -13.28 -13.25
N GLY A 35 -20.61 -12.33 -14.18
CA GLY A 35 -21.52 -11.21 -14.42
C GLY A 35 -21.51 -10.19 -13.28
N CYS A 36 -20.54 -10.28 -12.37
CA CYS A 36 -20.43 -9.34 -11.26
C CYS A 36 -19.75 -8.06 -11.75
N GLN A 37 -20.45 -6.94 -11.63
CA GLN A 37 -19.89 -5.60 -11.73
C GLN A 37 -19.70 -5.06 -10.31
N SER A 38 -18.73 -4.18 -10.10
CA SER A 38 -18.57 -3.48 -8.82
C SER A 38 -19.82 -2.62 -8.55
N PRO A 39 -20.44 -2.74 -7.36
CA PRO A 39 -21.56 -1.88 -7.00
C PRO A 39 -21.15 -0.41 -6.95
N ALA A 40 -21.91 0.41 -7.63
CA ALA A 40 -21.94 1.86 -7.59
C ALA A 40 -23.20 2.33 -6.84
N LYS A 41 -23.30 3.63 -6.60
CA LYS A 41 -24.40 4.24 -5.83
C LYS A 41 -25.79 3.94 -6.41
N ASP A 42 -25.88 3.83 -7.73
CA ASP A 42 -27.11 3.78 -8.51
C ASP A 42 -27.32 2.46 -9.28
N ASN A 43 -26.32 1.56 -9.32
CA ASN A 43 -26.39 0.30 -10.08
C ASN A 43 -26.56 -0.96 -9.20
N VAL A 44 -26.96 -0.80 -7.93
CA VAL A 44 -27.01 -1.88 -6.92
C VAL A 44 -27.82 -3.09 -7.42
N THR A 45 -28.92 -2.84 -8.13
CA THR A 45 -29.79 -3.89 -8.65
C THR A 45 -29.13 -4.66 -9.80
N GLU A 46 -28.44 -3.95 -10.67
CA GLU A 46 -27.71 -4.49 -11.82
C GLU A 46 -26.48 -5.27 -11.37
N SER A 47 -25.79 -4.78 -10.34
CA SER A 47 -24.55 -5.36 -9.81
C SER A 47 -24.76 -6.51 -8.83
N LEU A 48 -25.83 -6.48 -8.03
CA LEU A 48 -26.09 -7.46 -6.97
C LEU A 48 -27.38 -8.26 -7.15
N GLY A 49 -28.21 -7.96 -8.16
CA GLY A 49 -29.46 -8.66 -8.42
C GLY A 49 -30.62 -8.18 -7.54
N THR A 50 -31.70 -8.97 -7.49
CA THR A 50 -32.94 -8.58 -6.79
C THR A 50 -33.60 -9.73 -6.03
N PHE A 51 -34.35 -9.39 -4.99
CA PHE A 51 -35.28 -10.31 -4.34
C PHE A 51 -36.69 -10.16 -4.91
N LYS A 52 -37.29 -11.27 -5.35
CA LYS A 52 -38.71 -11.36 -5.71
C LYS A 52 -39.37 -12.44 -4.85
N GLY A 53 -40.07 -12.02 -3.80
CA GLY A 53 -40.68 -12.91 -2.81
C GLY A 53 -39.65 -13.79 -2.09
N CYS A 54 -39.78 -15.10 -2.22
CA CYS A 54 -38.87 -16.09 -1.60
C CYS A 54 -37.68 -16.48 -2.49
N ARG A 55 -37.39 -15.72 -3.56
CA ARG A 55 -36.30 -16.00 -4.50
C ARG A 55 -35.37 -14.79 -4.64
N TYR A 56 -34.08 -15.09 -4.70
CA TYR A 56 -33.03 -14.16 -5.12
C TYR A 56 -32.72 -14.43 -6.60
N ILE A 57 -32.66 -13.38 -7.40
CA ILE A 57 -32.30 -13.41 -8.82
C ILE A 57 -30.96 -12.68 -8.94
N ALA A 58 -29.90 -13.42 -9.22
CA ALA A 58 -28.55 -12.89 -9.38
C ALA A 58 -28.40 -12.09 -10.69
N PRO A 59 -27.37 -11.22 -10.82
CA PRO A 59 -27.12 -10.42 -12.03
C PRO A 59 -27.07 -11.23 -13.33
N ASN A 60 -26.49 -12.43 -13.28
CA ASN A 60 -26.43 -13.37 -14.42
C ASN A 60 -27.73 -14.15 -14.68
N GLY A 61 -28.84 -13.77 -14.05
CA GLY A 61 -30.16 -14.39 -14.20
C GLY A 61 -30.36 -15.69 -13.40
N LYS A 62 -29.34 -16.21 -12.70
CA LYS A 62 -29.50 -17.43 -11.87
C LYS A 62 -30.41 -17.15 -10.68
N VAL A 63 -31.29 -18.12 -10.40
CA VAL A 63 -32.31 -17.99 -9.36
C VAL A 63 -31.99 -18.91 -8.18
N TYR A 64 -32.00 -18.34 -6.98
CA TYR A 64 -31.71 -19.03 -5.73
C TYR A 64 -32.86 -18.88 -4.74
N ARG A 65 -33.04 -19.85 -3.84
CA ARG A 65 -33.99 -19.72 -2.72
C ARG A 65 -33.48 -18.66 -1.75
N LYS A 66 -34.36 -17.83 -1.19
CA LYS A 66 -34.02 -16.78 -0.20
C LYS A 66 -33.19 -17.31 0.99
N ASN A 67 -33.50 -18.52 1.47
CA ASN A 67 -32.83 -19.12 2.62
C ASN A 67 -31.60 -19.98 2.25
N SER A 68 -31.24 -20.08 0.96
CA SER A 68 -29.98 -20.71 0.55
C SER A 68 -28.78 -19.90 1.01
N VAL A 69 -27.58 -20.49 1.01
CA VAL A 69 -26.33 -19.77 1.33
C VAL A 69 -26.19 -18.53 0.44
N VAL A 70 -26.36 -18.69 -0.88
CA VAL A 70 -26.28 -17.58 -1.84
C VAL A 70 -27.32 -16.50 -1.56
N GLY A 71 -28.58 -16.89 -1.31
CA GLY A 71 -29.64 -15.93 -0.95
C GLY A 71 -29.38 -15.19 0.36
N LYS A 72 -28.82 -15.87 1.37
CA LYS A 72 -28.45 -15.22 2.63
C LYS A 72 -27.30 -14.22 2.43
N THR A 73 -26.26 -14.60 1.70
CA THR A 73 -25.11 -13.73 1.38
C THR A 73 -25.56 -12.52 0.57
N ALA A 74 -26.34 -12.71 -0.49
CA ALA A 74 -26.84 -11.62 -1.32
C ALA A 74 -27.62 -10.60 -0.49
N ARG A 75 -28.48 -11.08 0.43
CA ARG A 75 -29.20 -10.19 1.34
C ARG A 75 -28.26 -9.37 2.23
N ILE A 76 -27.26 -9.99 2.86
CA ILE A 76 -26.29 -9.26 3.71
C ILE A 76 -25.58 -8.16 2.92
N VAL A 77 -25.12 -8.48 1.70
CA VAL A 77 -24.41 -7.50 0.85
C VAL A 77 -25.35 -6.39 0.39
N MET A 78 -26.59 -6.70 0.00
CA MET A 78 -27.61 -5.73 -0.42
C MET A 78 -28.07 -4.83 0.73
N ASP A 79 -28.29 -5.38 1.92
CA ASP A 79 -28.72 -4.64 3.11
C ASP A 79 -27.65 -3.62 3.57
N ALA A 80 -26.38 -3.85 3.25
CA ALA A 80 -25.29 -2.91 3.51
C ALA A 80 -25.20 -1.76 2.49
N GLN A 81 -25.81 -1.88 1.30
CA GLN A 81 -25.65 -0.89 0.23
C GLN A 81 -26.12 0.53 0.58
N PRO A 82 -27.24 0.73 1.32
CA PRO A 82 -27.63 2.06 1.75
C PRO A 82 -26.56 2.76 2.60
N GLU A 83 -25.86 2.02 3.47
CA GLU A 83 -24.76 2.55 4.28
C GLU A 83 -23.50 2.81 3.43
N MET A 84 -23.25 1.93 2.46
CA MET A 84 -22.12 2.07 1.52
C MET A 84 -22.33 3.17 0.47
N ALA A 85 -23.54 3.72 0.33
CA ALA A 85 -23.81 4.76 -0.67
C ALA A 85 -22.90 5.99 -0.49
N ARG A 86 -22.52 6.32 0.76
CA ARG A 86 -21.62 7.44 1.08
C ARG A 86 -20.21 7.24 0.52
N VAL A 87 -19.68 6.01 0.55
CA VAL A 87 -18.32 5.78 0.03
C VAL A 87 -18.24 5.93 -1.49
N LYS A 88 -19.39 5.98 -2.17
CA LYS A 88 -19.47 6.20 -3.62
C LYS A 88 -19.61 7.68 -4.00
N ASP A 89 -19.60 8.59 -3.04
CA ASP A 89 -19.60 10.02 -3.33
C ASP A 89 -18.24 10.44 -3.92
N VAL A 90 -18.30 11.25 -4.98
CA VAL A 90 -17.12 11.90 -5.56
C VAL A 90 -16.64 12.97 -4.58
N ILE A 91 -15.37 12.87 -4.19
CA ILE A 91 -14.73 13.76 -3.22
C ILE A 91 -13.62 14.62 -3.84
N GLY A 92 -13.21 14.29 -5.06
CA GLY A 92 -12.22 15.04 -5.82
C GLY A 92 -12.03 14.49 -7.21
N TYR A 93 -10.96 14.96 -7.86
CA TYR A 93 -10.63 14.61 -9.23
C TYR A 93 -9.11 14.51 -9.38
N SER A 94 -8.61 13.49 -10.08
CA SER A 94 -7.21 13.40 -10.49
C SER A 94 -7.05 13.58 -12.00
N SER A 95 -6.04 14.34 -12.41
CA SER A 95 -5.79 14.63 -13.84
C SER A 95 -5.16 13.46 -14.60
N ALA A 96 -4.61 12.46 -13.90
CA ALA A 96 -3.99 11.28 -14.49
C ALA A 96 -3.94 10.12 -13.49
N VAL A 97 -3.80 8.89 -13.99
CA VAL A 97 -3.50 7.74 -13.12
C VAL A 97 -2.15 7.95 -12.43
N MET A 98 -2.10 7.78 -11.11
CA MET A 98 -0.83 7.73 -10.36
C MET A 98 -0.61 6.33 -9.82
N GLU A 99 0.19 5.55 -10.53
CA GLU A 99 0.58 4.19 -10.14
C GLU A 99 1.66 4.21 -9.05
N THR A 100 1.54 3.28 -8.10
CA THR A 100 2.58 3.02 -7.12
C THR A 100 3.76 2.33 -7.80
N ALA A 101 4.93 2.95 -7.74
CA ALA A 101 6.15 2.42 -8.30
C ALA A 101 7.32 2.56 -7.33
N TYR A 102 8.15 1.53 -7.26
CA TYR A 102 9.40 1.54 -6.51
C TYR A 102 10.56 1.93 -7.45
N PRO A 103 11.55 2.75 -7.01
CA PRO A 103 11.73 3.27 -5.65
C PRO A 103 10.99 4.58 -5.34
N GLU A 104 10.33 5.18 -6.32
CA GLU A 104 9.63 6.45 -6.19
C GLU A 104 8.48 6.51 -7.22
N SER A 105 7.38 7.15 -6.85
CA SER A 105 6.23 7.41 -7.72
C SER A 105 5.55 8.73 -7.38
N ALA A 106 4.76 9.27 -8.31
CA ALA A 106 3.95 10.45 -8.07
C ALA A 106 3.02 10.24 -6.86
N LEU A 107 2.36 9.08 -6.77
CA LEU A 107 1.45 8.75 -5.67
C LEU A 107 2.17 8.68 -4.32
N SER A 108 3.34 8.04 -4.27
CA SER A 108 4.09 7.94 -3.03
C SER A 108 4.58 9.31 -2.55
N ASN A 109 5.03 10.17 -3.47
CA ASN A 109 5.48 11.51 -3.10
C ASN A 109 4.32 12.39 -2.64
N TRP A 110 3.19 12.35 -3.34
CA TRP A 110 1.95 13.01 -2.92
C TRP A 110 1.55 12.62 -1.50
N PHE A 111 1.55 11.31 -1.23
CA PHE A 111 1.18 10.77 0.07
C PHE A 111 2.10 11.28 1.19
N VAL A 112 3.42 11.11 1.06
CA VAL A 112 4.34 11.50 2.15
C VAL A 112 4.37 13.01 2.37
N ASP A 113 4.23 13.80 1.31
CA ASP A 113 4.27 15.26 1.43
C ASP A 113 3.02 15.81 2.14
N ILE A 114 1.84 15.16 1.96
CA ILE A 114 0.65 15.43 2.79
C ILE A 114 0.91 15.10 4.26
N ILE A 115 1.47 13.92 4.53
CA ILE A 115 1.73 13.47 5.90
C ILE A 115 2.70 14.43 6.59
N MET A 116 3.76 14.85 5.90
CA MET A 116 4.70 15.84 6.42
C MET A 116 4.00 17.16 6.73
N ALA A 117 3.21 17.71 5.80
CA ALA A 117 2.53 18.99 5.99
C ALA A 117 1.52 18.96 7.15
N LYS A 118 0.71 17.89 7.25
CA LYS A 118 -0.23 17.72 8.36
C LYS A 118 0.49 17.56 9.68
N THR A 119 1.56 16.76 9.73
CA THR A 119 2.37 16.53 10.93
C THR A 119 3.04 17.82 11.42
N GLU A 120 3.60 18.61 10.50
CA GLU A 120 4.19 19.92 10.80
C GLU A 120 3.17 20.88 11.43
N LYS A 121 1.96 20.94 10.85
CA LYS A 121 0.84 21.75 11.37
C LYS A 121 0.42 21.32 12.78
N LEU A 122 0.31 20.01 13.02
CA LEU A 122 -0.08 19.45 14.33
C LEU A 122 1.00 19.66 15.40
N ALA A 123 2.27 19.45 15.03
CA ALA A 123 3.40 19.58 15.95
C ALA A 123 3.71 21.04 16.29
N GLY A 124 3.35 21.99 15.41
CA GLY A 124 3.82 23.38 15.51
C GLY A 124 5.34 23.50 15.39
N LYS A 125 5.97 22.51 14.77
CA LYS A 125 7.42 22.35 14.61
C LYS A 125 7.72 21.94 13.18
N LYS A 126 8.86 22.40 12.67
CA LYS A 126 9.31 22.07 11.32
C LYS A 126 9.47 20.56 11.14
N VAL A 127 8.96 20.03 10.04
CA VAL A 127 9.22 18.67 9.57
C VAL A 127 10.22 18.75 8.42
N ASP A 128 11.39 18.17 8.61
CA ASP A 128 12.47 18.14 7.61
C ASP A 128 12.44 16.87 6.76
N VAL A 129 12.00 15.75 7.34
CA VAL A 129 12.01 14.43 6.70
C VAL A 129 10.66 13.73 6.88
N GLY A 130 10.18 13.05 5.84
CA GLY A 130 9.03 12.16 5.92
C GLY A 130 9.45 10.73 5.63
N ILE A 131 9.04 9.78 6.47
CA ILE A 131 9.23 8.34 6.21
C ILE A 131 7.91 7.61 6.49
N VAL A 132 7.30 7.05 5.46
CA VAL A 132 6.08 6.24 5.55
C VAL A 132 6.21 4.98 4.71
N ASN A 133 5.52 3.90 5.07
CA ASN A 133 5.78 2.61 4.44
C ASN A 133 5.09 2.49 3.06
N PHE A 134 5.81 1.93 2.07
CA PHE A 134 5.23 1.68 0.73
C PHE A 134 4.01 0.77 0.79
N GLY A 135 4.04 -0.25 1.67
CA GLY A 135 2.95 -1.20 1.82
C GLY A 135 1.65 -0.60 2.38
N GLY A 136 1.70 0.64 2.87
CA GLY A 136 0.56 1.41 3.33
C GLY A 136 -0.34 1.91 2.20
N ILE A 137 0.21 2.07 0.98
CA ILE A 137 -0.54 2.41 -0.23
C ILE A 137 -1.04 1.11 -0.86
N ARG A 138 -2.37 0.95 -1.00
CA ARG A 138 -2.97 -0.34 -1.35
C ARG A 138 -3.55 -0.45 -2.75
N ILE A 139 -3.95 0.69 -3.31
CA ILE A 139 -4.42 0.82 -4.68
C ILE A 139 -3.79 2.07 -5.28
N ASP A 140 -3.77 2.12 -6.61
CA ASP A 140 -3.32 3.29 -7.35
C ASP A 140 -4.39 4.40 -7.35
N MET A 141 -3.99 5.64 -7.62
CA MET A 141 -4.94 6.73 -7.82
C MET A 141 -5.56 6.60 -9.21
N PRO A 142 -6.90 6.56 -9.35
CA PRO A 142 -7.55 6.55 -10.66
C PRO A 142 -7.41 7.91 -11.35
N GLU A 143 -7.45 7.90 -12.69
CA GLU A 143 -7.70 9.11 -13.48
C GLU A 143 -9.20 9.45 -13.42
N GLY A 144 -9.53 10.74 -13.30
CA GLY A 144 -10.91 11.21 -13.26
C GLY A 144 -11.43 11.39 -11.85
N ASP A 145 -12.73 11.12 -11.66
CA ASP A 145 -13.39 11.27 -10.38
C ASP A 145 -12.80 10.33 -9.33
N ILE A 146 -12.44 10.91 -8.18
CA ILE A 146 -12.00 10.18 -6.99
C ILE A 146 -13.21 10.03 -6.08
N ILE A 147 -13.60 8.81 -5.76
CA ILE A 147 -14.65 8.53 -4.77
C ILE A 147 -14.05 8.27 -3.39
N LEU A 148 -14.85 8.45 -2.35
CA LEU A 148 -14.41 8.20 -0.96
C LEU A 148 -13.88 6.77 -0.77
N ASP A 149 -14.47 5.79 -1.45
CA ASP A 149 -14.04 4.39 -1.44
C ASP A 149 -12.61 4.21 -1.96
N ASP A 150 -12.16 5.04 -2.91
CA ASP A 150 -10.78 4.99 -3.42
C ASP A 150 -9.80 5.35 -2.31
N MET A 151 -10.09 6.41 -1.55
CA MET A 151 -9.23 6.84 -0.44
C MET A 151 -9.23 5.85 0.72
N LEU A 152 -10.41 5.33 1.09
CA LEU A 152 -10.55 4.31 2.14
C LEU A 152 -9.86 3.00 1.74
N SER A 153 -9.94 2.63 0.46
CA SER A 153 -9.27 1.44 -0.08
C SER A 153 -7.78 1.64 -0.19
N MET A 154 -7.32 2.84 -0.53
CA MET A 154 -5.90 3.20 -0.67
C MET A 154 -5.18 3.23 0.66
N PHE A 155 -5.83 3.73 1.72
CA PHE A 155 -5.26 3.85 3.07
C PHE A 155 -6.16 3.20 4.13
N PRO A 156 -6.29 1.86 4.16
CA PRO A 156 -7.27 1.18 5.02
C PRO A 156 -6.79 0.99 6.47
N PHE A 157 -5.56 1.39 6.79
CA PHE A 157 -4.97 1.19 8.10
C PHE A 157 -5.14 2.42 8.98
N LYS A 158 -5.50 2.19 10.24
CA LYS A 158 -5.58 3.22 11.28
C LYS A 158 -4.21 3.50 11.89
N ASN A 159 -3.26 3.85 11.02
CA ASN A 159 -1.94 4.28 11.46
C ASN A 159 -2.02 5.76 11.80
N GLN A 160 -1.68 6.11 13.04
CA GLN A 160 -1.71 7.49 13.52
C GLN A 160 -0.45 8.22 13.07
N LEU A 161 -0.57 9.54 12.88
CA LEU A 161 0.58 10.39 12.55
C LEU A 161 1.50 10.56 13.76
N VAL A 162 2.80 10.59 13.49
CA VAL A 162 3.83 10.72 14.52
C VAL A 162 4.86 11.75 14.07
N TYR A 163 5.17 12.68 14.98
CA TYR A 163 6.34 13.53 14.89
C TYR A 163 7.46 12.97 15.76
N VAL A 164 8.65 12.81 15.19
CA VAL A 164 9.84 12.29 15.87
C VAL A 164 11.00 13.26 15.67
N GLU A 165 11.79 13.51 16.69
CA GLU A 165 13.06 14.23 16.57
C GLU A 165 14.23 13.25 16.57
N HIS A 166 15.08 13.35 15.56
CA HIS A 166 16.31 12.56 15.43
C HIS A 166 17.49 13.46 15.13
N THR A 167 18.67 13.08 15.60
CA THR A 167 19.92 13.71 15.11
C THR A 167 20.17 13.31 13.66
N GLY A 168 20.92 14.10 12.91
CA GLY A 168 21.29 13.77 11.53
C GLY A 168 22.02 12.43 11.43
N LYS A 169 22.83 12.10 12.43
CA LYS A 169 23.49 10.79 12.53
C LYS A 169 22.48 9.64 12.57
N GLN A 170 21.38 9.81 13.29
CA GLN A 170 20.32 8.80 13.39
C GLN A 170 19.53 8.70 12.09
N ILE A 171 19.17 9.84 11.47
CA ILE A 171 18.53 9.86 10.15
C ILE A 171 19.42 9.14 9.12
N ARG A 172 20.72 9.44 9.09
CA ARG A 172 21.69 8.77 8.21
C ARG A 172 21.68 7.25 8.43
N ALA A 173 21.73 6.79 9.68
CA ALA A 173 21.70 5.37 10.00
C ALA A 173 20.41 4.67 9.55
N ILE A 174 19.25 5.35 9.68
CA ILE A 174 17.97 4.85 9.16
C ILE A 174 18.03 4.70 7.63
N LEU A 175 18.53 5.71 6.92
CA LEU A 175 18.66 5.68 5.46
C LEU A 175 19.69 4.65 4.98
N GLU A 176 20.77 4.43 5.73
CA GLU A 176 21.75 3.36 5.46
C GLU A 176 21.12 1.97 5.59
N LYS A 177 20.28 1.77 6.62
CA LYS A 177 19.51 0.53 6.78
C LYS A 177 18.54 0.30 5.63
N MET A 178 17.83 1.34 5.20
CA MET A 178 16.94 1.30 4.04
C MET A 178 17.68 1.01 2.73
N ALA A 179 18.88 1.59 2.56
CA ALA A 179 19.72 1.32 1.39
C ALA A 179 20.20 -0.14 1.34
N ALA A 180 20.48 -0.76 2.49
CA ALA A 180 20.90 -2.15 2.60
C ALA A 180 19.76 -3.17 2.44
N ASP A 181 18.51 -2.76 2.65
CA ASP A 181 17.31 -3.59 2.52
C ASP A 181 16.37 -3.05 1.44
N ARG A 182 15.43 -2.19 1.83
CA ARG A 182 14.45 -1.57 0.94
C ARG A 182 14.12 -0.16 1.40
N PHE A 183 14.07 0.78 0.45
CA PHE A 183 13.54 2.11 0.73
C PHE A 183 12.03 2.07 0.96
N GLN A 184 11.60 2.85 1.95
CA GLN A 184 10.23 3.26 2.16
C GLN A 184 9.97 4.56 1.40
N VAL A 185 8.76 5.09 1.49
CA VAL A 185 8.43 6.37 0.88
C VAL A 185 9.15 7.48 1.66
N LEU A 186 9.88 8.33 0.93
CA LEU A 186 10.68 9.41 1.49
C LEU A 186 10.14 10.78 1.09
N GLY A 187 10.18 11.73 2.02
CA GLY A 187 9.89 13.15 1.75
C GLY A 187 10.91 14.07 2.43
N GLY A 188 11.13 15.26 1.86
CA GLY A 188 12.10 16.25 2.37
C GLY A 188 13.59 15.86 2.30
N VAL A 189 13.90 14.61 1.93
CA VAL A 189 15.25 14.07 1.79
C VAL A 189 15.49 13.57 0.36
N ARG A 190 16.67 13.87 -0.19
CA ARG A 190 17.16 13.30 -1.46
C ARG A 190 18.25 12.28 -1.18
N VAL A 191 18.13 11.07 -1.71
CA VAL A 191 19.08 9.98 -1.50
C VAL A 191 19.57 9.37 -2.80
N VAL A 192 20.84 8.99 -2.80
CA VAL A 192 21.43 8.14 -3.83
C VAL A 192 21.98 6.89 -3.14
N ALA A 193 21.61 5.72 -3.66
CA ALA A 193 22.10 4.43 -3.20
C ALA A 193 22.68 3.60 -4.35
N GLU A 194 23.64 2.74 -4.01
CA GLU A 194 24.33 1.86 -4.96
C GLU A 194 24.86 0.62 -4.22
N GLY A 195 24.55 -0.57 -4.72
CA GLY A 195 25.10 -1.83 -4.19
C GLY A 195 24.73 -2.11 -2.73
N GLY A 196 23.50 -1.75 -2.34
CA GLY A 196 23.02 -1.91 -0.97
C GLY A 196 23.60 -0.89 0.04
N LYS A 197 24.14 0.23 -0.44
CA LYS A 197 24.76 1.26 0.41
C LYS A 197 24.24 2.64 0.08
N LEU A 198 24.11 3.48 1.10
CA LEU A 198 23.84 4.90 0.95
C LEU A 198 25.10 5.59 0.43
N VAL A 199 25.00 6.25 -0.74
CA VAL A 199 26.09 7.00 -1.37
C VAL A 199 26.03 8.46 -0.97
N SER A 200 24.84 9.06 -1.00
CA SER A 200 24.61 10.43 -0.55
C SER A 200 23.20 10.59 0.00
N ALA A 201 23.04 11.53 0.93
CA ALA A 201 21.76 11.96 1.47
C ALA A 201 21.80 13.45 1.79
N GLU A 202 20.79 14.18 1.36
CA GLU A 202 20.66 15.63 1.51
C GLU A 202 19.28 15.97 2.06
N ILE A 203 19.22 16.91 3.01
CA ILE A 203 17.98 17.44 3.57
C ILE A 203 17.96 18.94 3.29
N GLY A 204 16.93 19.41 2.59
CA GLY A 204 16.86 20.81 2.17
C GLY A 204 17.97 21.25 1.20
N GLY A 205 18.57 20.32 0.46
CA GLY A 205 19.64 20.57 -0.51
C GLY A 205 21.05 20.60 0.07
N GLU A 206 21.20 20.39 1.37
CA GLU A 206 22.50 20.31 2.04
C GLU A 206 22.76 18.88 2.53
N PRO A 207 24.02 18.42 2.55
CA PRO A 207 24.37 17.15 3.18
C PRO A 207 23.87 17.09 4.63
N ILE A 208 23.44 15.91 5.07
CA ILE A 208 22.99 15.73 6.45
C ILE A 208 24.11 16.14 7.42
N ASP A 209 23.83 17.13 8.26
CA ASP A 209 24.64 17.48 9.43
C ASP A 209 24.32 16.51 10.57
N ASP A 210 25.30 15.71 10.98
CA ASP A 210 25.13 14.63 11.94
C ASP A 210 24.73 15.10 13.36
N GLU A 211 25.09 16.34 13.74
CA GLU A 211 24.85 16.91 15.07
C GLU A 211 23.52 17.70 15.13
N LYS A 212 22.98 18.09 13.98
CA LYS A 212 21.70 18.80 13.91
C LYS A 212 20.54 17.86 14.23
N VAL A 213 19.53 18.36 14.94
CA VAL A 213 18.25 17.67 15.15
C VAL A 213 17.29 18.02 14.02
N TYR A 214 16.68 17.00 13.43
CA TYR A 214 15.69 17.10 12.35
C TYR A 214 14.33 16.62 12.84
N GLY A 215 13.28 17.31 12.43
CA GLY A 215 11.91 16.84 12.59
C GLY A 215 11.58 15.79 11.54
N LEU A 216 11.06 14.65 11.97
CA LEU A 216 10.66 13.54 11.12
C LEU A 216 9.17 13.26 11.28
N ALA A 217 8.43 13.27 10.17
CA ALA A 217 7.05 12.79 10.12
C ALA A 217 7.02 11.31 9.72
N THR A 218 6.29 10.52 10.49
CA THR A 218 6.07 9.10 10.22
C THR A 218 4.72 8.67 10.78
N ILE A 219 4.54 7.36 10.95
CA ILE A 219 3.32 6.73 11.41
C ILE A 219 3.63 5.65 12.46
N THR A 220 2.65 5.31 13.29
CA THR A 220 2.80 4.33 14.38
C THR A 220 3.35 2.98 13.93
N PHE A 221 2.96 2.50 12.74
CA PHE A 221 3.47 1.24 12.20
C PHE A 221 5.01 1.20 12.09
N LEU A 222 5.64 2.25 11.55
CA LEU A 222 7.10 2.33 11.43
C LEU A 222 7.76 2.76 12.74
N LEU A 223 7.04 3.49 13.59
CA LEU A 223 7.52 3.82 14.93
C LEU A 223 7.80 2.54 15.74
N GLU A 224 6.91 1.55 15.63
CA GLU A 224 6.88 0.33 16.46
C GLU A 224 7.70 -0.86 15.91
N GLY A 225 8.37 -0.72 14.76
CA GLY A 225 9.19 -1.81 14.19
C GLY A 225 8.72 -2.35 12.84
N GLY A 226 7.66 -1.80 12.25
CA GLY A 226 7.14 -2.19 10.95
C GLY A 226 8.18 -2.11 9.84
N ASP A 227 8.10 -3.05 8.87
CA ASP A 227 9.06 -3.16 7.76
C ASP A 227 10.54 -3.16 8.19
N ASN A 228 10.84 -3.77 9.34
CA ASN A 228 12.17 -3.80 9.95
C ASN A 228 12.75 -2.40 10.29
N LEU A 229 11.91 -1.37 10.40
CA LEU A 229 12.30 -0.03 10.84
C LEU A 229 11.69 0.22 12.22
N THR A 230 12.52 0.54 13.21
CA THR A 230 12.07 0.89 14.55
C THR A 230 12.41 2.36 14.80
N LEU A 231 11.56 3.27 14.32
CA LEU A 231 11.86 4.70 14.37
C LEU A 231 11.78 5.29 15.78
N ALA A 232 11.19 4.57 16.75
CA ALA A 232 11.27 4.98 18.15
C ALA A 232 12.68 4.85 18.74
N GLU A 233 13.54 4.03 18.13
CA GLU A 233 14.84 3.72 18.69
C GLU A 233 15.77 4.94 18.68
N ASN A 234 16.29 5.31 19.85
CA ASN A 234 17.19 6.45 20.05
C ASN A 234 16.59 7.83 19.70
N ALA A 235 15.28 7.95 19.48
CA ALA A 235 14.64 9.23 19.23
C ALA A 235 14.92 10.24 20.37
N VAL A 236 15.16 11.50 19.98
CA VAL A 236 15.34 12.62 20.92
C VAL A 236 14.01 12.96 21.58
N SER A 237 12.93 12.99 20.79
CA SER A 237 11.56 13.11 21.29
C SER A 237 10.58 12.46 20.31
N ILE A 238 9.40 12.08 20.83
CA ILE A 238 8.32 11.46 20.06
C ILE A 238 7.01 12.13 20.47
N THR A 239 6.16 12.43 19.51
CA THR A 239 4.79 12.90 19.71
C THR A 239 3.86 12.16 18.75
N THR A 240 2.96 11.35 19.31
CA THR A 240 1.91 10.65 18.55
C THR A 240 0.62 11.44 18.60
N PHE A 241 -0.02 11.63 17.45
CA PHE A 241 -1.30 12.32 17.35
C PHE A 241 -2.43 11.29 17.32
N GLU A 242 -2.88 10.85 18.50
CA GLU A 242 -3.78 9.68 18.64
C GLU A 242 -5.14 9.80 17.93
N GLN A 243 -5.54 11.01 17.55
CA GLN A 243 -6.81 11.31 16.89
C GLN A 243 -6.66 11.65 15.40
N GLU A 244 -5.45 11.47 14.85
CA GLU A 244 -5.13 11.85 13.48
C GLU A 244 -4.54 10.63 12.77
N ASP A 245 -5.39 9.90 12.04
CA ASP A 245 -4.97 8.81 11.19
C ASP A 245 -4.55 9.32 9.81
N ILE A 246 -3.81 8.49 9.05
CA ILE A 246 -3.45 8.77 7.65
C ILE A 246 -4.66 9.22 6.83
N ILE A 247 -5.78 8.50 6.97
CA ILE A 247 -6.96 8.74 6.14
C ILE A 247 -7.56 10.13 6.40
N ASP A 248 -7.53 10.61 7.64
CA ASP A 248 -8.06 11.92 7.99
C ASP A 248 -7.21 13.03 7.37
N ALA A 249 -5.89 12.88 7.42
CA ALA A 249 -4.95 13.83 6.81
C ALA A 249 -5.11 13.90 5.28
N VAL A 250 -5.24 12.74 4.62
CA VAL A 250 -5.42 12.67 3.17
C VAL A 250 -6.78 13.22 2.75
N LEU A 251 -7.86 12.89 3.47
CA LEU A 251 -9.19 13.42 3.16
C LEU A 251 -9.26 14.93 3.37
N GLU A 252 -8.66 15.47 4.44
CA GLU A 252 -8.56 16.93 4.65
C GLU A 252 -7.92 17.61 3.43
N TYR A 253 -6.82 17.06 2.92
CA TYR A 253 -6.13 17.58 1.73
C TYR A 253 -7.02 17.49 0.48
N VAL A 254 -7.59 16.31 0.19
CA VAL A 254 -8.42 16.09 -1.01
C VAL A 254 -9.62 17.04 -1.01
N TYR A 255 -10.34 17.17 0.10
CA TYR A 255 -11.47 18.11 0.18
C TYR A 255 -11.03 19.56 0.00
N ALA A 256 -9.86 19.94 0.52
CA ALA A 256 -9.33 21.29 0.34
C ALA A 256 -8.97 21.61 -1.11
N GLU A 257 -8.32 20.69 -1.82
CA GLU A 257 -8.01 20.83 -3.25
C GLU A 257 -9.28 20.89 -4.10
N THR A 258 -10.25 20.01 -3.83
CA THR A 258 -11.55 19.99 -4.50
C THR A 258 -12.33 21.29 -4.27
N ALA A 259 -12.37 21.79 -3.04
CA ALA A 259 -13.00 23.07 -2.71
C ALA A 259 -12.32 24.26 -3.40
N ALA A 260 -11.02 24.14 -3.69
CA ALA A 260 -10.26 25.12 -4.44
C ALA A 260 -10.34 24.92 -5.97
N GLY A 261 -11.09 23.91 -6.45
CA GLY A 261 -11.24 23.61 -7.87
C GLY A 261 -9.94 23.10 -8.53
N ARG A 262 -9.03 22.52 -7.74
CA ARG A 262 -7.75 21.99 -8.24
C ARG A 262 -7.80 20.46 -8.34
N PRO A 263 -7.24 19.89 -9.41
CA PRO A 263 -7.07 18.45 -9.51
C PRO A 263 -5.99 17.97 -8.54
N ILE A 264 -6.10 16.73 -8.10
CA ILE A 264 -5.01 16.01 -7.46
C ILE A 264 -4.02 15.59 -8.54
N GLU A 265 -2.89 16.27 -8.58
CA GLU A 265 -1.81 16.02 -9.52
C GLU A 265 -0.47 16.05 -8.79
N TYR A 266 0.42 15.11 -9.14
CA TYR A 266 1.76 15.04 -8.56
C TYR A 266 2.77 14.50 -9.55
N GLN A 267 4.05 14.81 -9.31
CA GLN A 267 5.16 14.34 -10.14
C GLN A 267 6.28 13.81 -9.25
N THR A 268 7.11 12.93 -9.83
CA THR A 268 8.36 12.53 -9.18
C THR A 268 9.36 13.67 -9.28
N ASP A 269 10.22 13.79 -8.27
CA ASP A 269 11.28 14.80 -8.21
C ASP A 269 12.68 14.18 -8.12
N GLY A 270 12.77 12.85 -8.21
CA GLY A 270 14.02 12.11 -8.19
C GLY A 270 14.67 12.11 -6.80
N ARG A 271 13.86 12.20 -5.74
CA ARG A 271 14.33 12.15 -4.35
C ARG A 271 14.90 10.79 -3.97
N VAL A 272 14.58 9.71 -4.68
CA VAL A 272 15.19 8.39 -4.44
C VAL A 272 15.81 7.83 -5.72
N VAL A 273 17.14 7.75 -5.74
CA VAL A 273 17.88 7.16 -6.87
C VAL A 273 18.65 5.92 -6.39
N ILE A 274 18.37 4.77 -7.00
CA ILE A 274 19.12 3.51 -6.76
C ILE A 274 19.80 3.11 -8.08
N LYS A 275 21.11 3.32 -8.19
CA LYS A 275 21.84 3.21 -9.47
C LYS A 275 21.85 1.81 -10.08
N ASP A 276 21.83 0.78 -9.24
CA ASP A 276 21.87 -0.63 -9.63
C ASP A 276 20.49 -1.31 -9.57
N TYR A 277 19.41 -0.53 -9.42
CA TYR A 277 18.07 -1.09 -9.34
C TYR A 277 17.67 -1.76 -10.66
N ARG A 278 17.45 -3.07 -10.58
CA ARG A 278 16.81 -3.85 -11.63
C ARG A 278 15.43 -4.28 -11.13
N LYS A 279 14.37 -3.77 -11.75
CA LYS A 279 12.99 -4.24 -11.50
C LYS A 279 12.99 -5.76 -11.70
N LYS A 280 12.82 -6.53 -10.61
CA LYS A 280 12.70 -7.98 -10.71
C LYS A 280 11.46 -8.25 -11.57
N ARG A 281 11.67 -8.95 -12.69
CA ARG A 281 10.59 -9.42 -13.58
C ARG A 281 9.82 -10.54 -12.91
#